data_AF-A0A349XX63-F1
#
_entry.id   AF-A0A349XX63-F1
#
_cell.length_a   1.000
_cell.length_b   1.000
_cell.length_c   1.000
_cell.angle_alpha   90.00
_cell.angle_beta   90.00
_cell.angle_gamma   90.00
#
_symmetry.space_group_name_H-M   'P 1'
#
loop_
_entity.id
_entity.type
_entity.pdbx_description
1 polymer ?
#
loop_
_entity_poly.entity_id
_entity_poly.type
_entity_poly.pdbx_seq_one_letter_code
_entity_poly.pdbx_strand_id
1 'polypeptide(L)' 'MTDVFIYDHVRTPRGRGKKDGSLHEVPSVRLAAKTLEAIRDRNGL' A
#
# COMPACT_ATOMS: atom_id res chain seq x y z
N MET A 1 4.53 24.76 -19.89
CA MET A 1 4.18 23.34 -19.73
C MET A 1 4.82 22.89 -18.44
N THR A 2 4.06 22.35 -17.50
CA THR A 2 4.59 21.93 -16.18
C THR A 2 4.82 20.44 -16.22
N ASP A 3 6.05 20.02 -15.95
CA ASP A 3 6.39 18.60 -15.87
C ASP A 3 5.88 18.01 -14.55
N VAL A 4 5.31 16.81 -14.62
CA VAL A 4 4.74 16.10 -13.46
C VAL A 4 5.32 14.70 -13.43
N PHE A 5 6.04 14.39 -12.36
CA PHE A 5 6.75 13.13 -12.19
C PHE A 5 6.15 12.30 -11.04
N ILE A 6 6.21 10.98 -11.18
CA ILE A 6 5.93 10.02 -10.11
C ILE A 6 7.28 9.56 -9.57
N TYR A 7 7.64 10.02 -8.36
CA TYR A 7 8.93 9.71 -7.75
C TYR A 7 8.97 8.34 -7.07
N ASP A 8 7.82 7.89 -6.53
CA ASP A 8 7.76 6.63 -5.80
C ASP A 8 6.37 5.98 -5.88
N HIS A 9 6.32 4.66 -5.71
CA HIS A 9 5.09 3.89 -5.53
C HIS A 9 5.34 2.71 -4.59
N VAL A 10 4.31 2.31 -3.85
CA VAL A 10 4.26 1.02 -3.16
C VAL A 10 2.88 0.41 -3.30
N ARG A 11 2.78 -0.87 -2.96
CA ARG A 11 1.52 -1.61 -2.93
C ARG A 11 1.56 -2.66 -1.84
N THR A 12 0.38 -3.12 -1.44
CA THR A 12 0.28 -4.31 -0.60
C THR A 12 0.63 -5.58 -1.40
N PRO A 13 1.00 -6.68 -0.72
CA PRO A 13 0.92 -8.01 -1.30
C PRO A 13 -0.52 -8.31 -1.76
N ARG A 14 -0.69 -9.20 -2.75
CA ARG A 14 -2.04 -9.62 -3.16
C ARG A 14 -2.49 -10.80 -2.31
N GLY A 15 -3.57 -10.63 -1.57
CA GLY A 15 -4.28 -11.70 -0.87
C GLY A 15 -5.44 -12.23 -1.71
N ARG A 16 -5.76 -13.51 -1.55
CA ARG A 16 -6.98 -14.11 -2.11
C ARG A 16 -8.20 -13.49 -1.42
N GLY A 17 -9.28 -13.22 -2.15
CA GLY A 17 -10.52 -12.63 -1.60
C GLY A 17 -11.47 -13.62 -0.91
N LYS A 18 -11.06 -14.89 -0.76
CA LYS A 18 -11.84 -15.95 -0.10
C LYS A 18 -11.50 -16.02 1.39
N LYS A 19 -12.34 -16.71 2.18
CA LYS A 19 -12.18 -16.84 3.64
C LYS A 19 -10.79 -17.35 4.09
N ASP A 20 -10.16 -18.17 3.27
CA ASP A 20 -8.82 -18.74 3.47
C ASP A 20 -7.69 -17.83 2.93
N GLY A 21 -8.01 -16.61 2.52
CA GLY A 21 -7.08 -15.67 1.93
C GLY A 21 -6.26 -14.92 2.97
N SER A 22 -4.96 -14.80 2.71
CA SER A 22 -3.99 -14.17 3.62
C SER A 22 -4.29 -12.73 4.04
N LEU A 23 -5.10 -12.00 3.27
CA LEU A 23 -5.52 -10.63 3.60
C LEU A 23 -7.03 -10.51 3.80
N HIS A 24 -7.78 -11.61 3.82
CA HIS A 24 -9.25 -11.59 3.84
C HIS A 24 -9.80 -10.91 5.10
N GLU A 25 -9.14 -11.12 6.24
CA GLU A 25 -9.54 -10.56 7.53
C GLU A 25 -9.00 -9.15 7.77
N VAL A 26 -8.14 -8.63 6.87
CA VAL A 26 -7.50 -7.32 7.06
C VAL A 26 -8.42 -6.22 6.55
N PRO A 27 -8.82 -5.24 7.40
CA PRO A 27 -9.66 -4.13 6.96
C PRO A 27 -8.99 -3.28 5.89
N SER A 28 -9.76 -2.79 4.91
CA SER A 28 -9.24 -1.98 3.79
C SER A 28 -8.47 -0.75 4.25
N VAL A 29 -8.93 -0.08 5.31
CA VAL A 29 -8.24 1.09 5.90
C VAL A 29 -6.85 0.74 6.43
N ARG A 30 -6.65 -0.48 6.93
CA ARG A 30 -5.34 -0.92 7.43
C ARG A 30 -4.37 -1.20 6.28
N LEU A 31 -4.88 -1.74 5.17
CA LEU A 31 -4.09 -1.92 3.94
C LEU A 31 -3.64 -0.57 3.36
N ALA A 32 -4.52 0.43 3.34
CA ALA A 32 -4.19 1.78 2.91
C ALA A 32 -3.15 2.45 3.85
N ALA A 33 -3.38 2.39 5.17
CA ALA A 33 -2.45 2.94 6.15
C ALA A 33 -1.04 2.33 6.02
N LYS A 34 -0.93 1.01 5.84
CA LYS A 34 0.36 0.33 5.64
C LYS A 34 1.09 0.78 4.38
N THR A 35 0.36 1.12 3.33
CA THR A 35 0.92 1.65 2.08
C THR A 35 1.53 3.04 2.33
N LEU A 36 0.86 3.90 3.10
CA LEU A 36 1.37 5.22 3.47
C LEU A 36 2.59 5.14 4.41
N GLU A 37 2.52 4.27 5.43
CA GLU A 37 3.67 3.98 6.33
C GLU A 37 4.89 3.53 5.52
N ALA A 38 4.73 2.63 4.54
CA ALA A 38 5.84 2.15 3.71
C ALA A 38 6.46 3.22 2.81
N ILE A 39 5.66 4.15 2.26
CA ILE A 39 6.19 5.30 1.52
C ILE A 39 7.00 6.18 2.46
N ARG A 40 6.45 6.50 3.64
CA ARG A 40 7.13 7.33 4.65
C ARG A 40 8.49 6.73 5.03
N ASP A 41 8.49 5.46 5.44
CA ASP A 41 9.69 4.78 5.93
C ASP A 41 10.78 4.65 4.85
N ARG A 42 10.39 4.38 3.58
CA ARG A 42 11.33 4.32 2.44
C ARG A 42 11.98 5.65 2.10
N ASN A 43 11.32 6.75 2.42
CA ASN A 43 11.79 8.10 2.16
C ASN A 43 12.39 8.77 3.41
N GLY A 44 12.49 8.05 4.54
CA GLY A 44 13.10 8.55 5.78
C GLY A 44 12.29 9.64 6.49
N LEU A 45 10.96 9.56 6.41
CA LEU A 45 10.01 10.52 6.98
C LEU A 45 9.38 10.08 8.31
#